data_AF-A0A0C2DDY4-F1
#
_entry.id   AF-A0A0C2DDY4-F1
#
_cell.length_a   1.000
_cell.length_b   1.000
_cell.length_c   1.000
_cell.angle_alpha   90.00
_cell.angle_beta   90.00
_cell.angle_gamma   90.00
#
_symmetry.space_group_name_H-M   'P 1'
#
loop_
_entity.id
_entity.type
_entity.pdbx_description
1 polymer ?
#
loop_
_entity_poly.entity_id
_entity_poly.type
_entity_poly.pdbx_seq_one_letter_code
_entity_poly.pdbx_strand_id
1 'polypeptide(L)'
;MRCPRVAVGMSGGVDSAVAAWLLKKRGFDVLGVYMINWDQVEEGTSTCLRTKDEADARRVCEKLDIPFTTVNFVKEYWNEVFVKMLDNYRRGRTVVPDIACNSHIKFEHLHQYAIENLAADFIATGHYASTSNGDFQEKRGQGSGIRLLCGVDPLKDQTYFLCTLRQEQLRRAMFPVGSLTKTKVRQIAREQGFDDIADKAEVAIFQQLFEIKEASAFQSMGICFVGKRKNFEGFIDQVSSSYRLCDIYWQMGQKAS
;
A
#
# COMPACT_ATOMS: atom_id res chain seq x y z
N MET A 1 9.35 13.61 -27.34
CA MET A 1 9.67 13.22 -25.94
C MET A 1 9.00 11.90 -25.66
N ARG A 2 9.66 10.98 -24.93
CA ARG A 2 8.99 9.74 -24.49
C ARG A 2 7.86 10.09 -23.51
N CYS A 3 6.75 9.36 -23.57
CA CYS A 3 5.72 9.50 -22.55
C CYS A 3 6.30 9.08 -21.18
N PRO A 4 6.14 9.87 -20.10
CA PRO A 4 6.64 9.49 -18.79
C PRO A 4 6.02 8.18 -18.33
N ARG A 5 6.88 7.27 -17.84
CA ARG A 5 6.44 5.96 -17.33
C ARG A 5 6.10 6.04 -15.86
N VAL A 6 4.96 5.48 -15.47
CA VAL A 6 4.47 5.47 -14.08
C VAL A 6 4.23 4.03 -13.63
N ALA A 7 4.96 3.62 -12.60
CA ALA A 7 4.72 2.34 -11.91
C ALA A 7 3.63 2.55 -10.84
N VAL A 8 2.51 1.84 -10.94
CA VAL A 8 1.40 1.96 -9.99
C VAL A 8 1.44 0.77 -9.04
N GLY A 9 1.49 1.04 -7.74
CA GLY A 9 1.31 0.00 -6.72
C GLY A 9 -0.13 -0.52 -6.73
N MET A 10 -0.34 -1.71 -7.29
CA MET A 10 -1.64 -2.37 -7.41
C MET A 10 -1.86 -3.27 -6.20
N SER A 11 -2.90 -3.00 -5.40
CA SER A 11 -3.22 -3.81 -4.21
C SER A 11 -4.35 -4.82 -4.43
N GLY A 12 -4.99 -4.80 -5.60
CA GLY A 12 -6.26 -5.50 -5.85
C GLY A 12 -7.48 -4.76 -5.29
N GLY A 13 -7.28 -3.55 -4.76
CA GLY A 13 -8.34 -2.66 -4.29
C GLY A 13 -8.76 -1.61 -5.32
N VAL A 14 -9.97 -1.07 -5.12
CA VAL A 14 -10.58 -0.05 -5.99
C VAL A 14 -9.73 1.21 -6.14
N ASP A 15 -9.05 1.64 -5.08
CA ASP A 15 -8.30 2.90 -5.09
C ASP A 15 -7.10 2.83 -6.04
N SER A 16 -6.35 1.72 -6.01
CA SER A 16 -5.25 1.47 -6.96
C SER A 16 -5.75 1.27 -8.40
N ALA A 17 -6.91 0.65 -8.58
CA ALA A 17 -7.50 0.45 -9.90
C ALA A 17 -7.90 1.77 -10.57
N VAL A 18 -8.57 2.64 -9.81
CA VAL A 18 -8.96 3.97 -10.30
C VAL A 18 -7.72 4.86 -10.50
N ALA A 19 -6.71 4.76 -9.63
CA ALA A 19 -5.46 5.49 -9.82
C ALA A 19 -4.78 5.12 -11.15
N ALA A 20 -4.66 3.81 -11.46
CA ALA A 20 -4.10 3.34 -12.72
C ALA A 20 -4.92 3.80 -13.93
N TRP A 21 -6.25 3.73 -13.85
CA TRP A 21 -7.12 4.22 -14.91
C TRP A 21 -6.97 5.73 -15.15
N LEU A 22 -6.92 6.55 -14.09
CA LEU A 22 -6.76 8.00 -14.20
C LEU A 22 -5.44 8.37 -14.88
N LEU A 23 -4.36 7.65 -14.57
CA LEU A 23 -3.07 7.81 -15.22
C LEU A 23 -3.13 7.43 -16.70
N LYS A 24 -3.71 6.26 -17.04
CA LYS A 24 -3.87 5.83 -18.43
C LYS A 24 -4.71 6.83 -19.23
N LYS A 25 -5.82 7.31 -18.66
CA LYS A 25 -6.70 8.32 -19.27
C LYS A 25 -5.98 9.65 -19.55
N ARG A 26 -5.02 10.03 -18.71
CA ARG A 26 -4.17 11.22 -18.91
C ARG A 26 -3.01 11.00 -19.89
N GLY A 27 -2.89 9.79 -20.45
CA GLY A 27 -1.92 9.46 -21.49
C GLY A 27 -0.56 9.04 -20.99
N PHE A 28 -0.38 8.75 -19.70
CA PHE A 28 0.87 8.21 -19.16
C PHE A 28 1.15 6.78 -19.69
N ASP A 29 2.43 6.40 -19.75
CA ASP A 29 2.84 5.01 -19.94
C ASP A 29 2.75 4.29 -18.59
N VAL A 30 1.68 3.52 -18.37
CA VAL A 30 1.34 2.97 -17.05
C VAL A 30 1.71 1.50 -16.99
N LEU A 31 2.32 1.07 -15.89
CA LEU A 31 2.56 -0.34 -15.57
C LEU A 31 2.13 -0.61 -14.11
N GLY A 32 1.43 -1.72 -13.89
CA GLY A 32 1.01 -2.17 -12.57
C GLY A 32 2.08 -3.04 -11.89
N VAL A 33 2.33 -2.78 -10.61
CA VAL A 33 3.22 -3.57 -9.77
C VAL A 33 2.46 -4.08 -8.55
N TYR A 34 2.37 -5.40 -8.37
CA TYR A 34 1.84 -6.02 -7.17
C TYR A 34 2.99 -6.45 -6.24
N MET A 35 2.94 -6.03 -4.98
CA MET A 35 3.99 -6.32 -3.99
C MET A 35 3.59 -7.50 -3.12
N ILE A 36 4.46 -8.51 -3.04
CA ILE A 36 4.35 -9.65 -2.14
C ILE A 36 5.22 -9.35 -0.92
N ASN A 37 4.60 -8.95 0.19
CA ASN A 37 5.31 -8.46 1.38
C ASN A 37 5.10 -9.32 2.62
N TRP A 38 4.25 -10.34 2.53
CA TRP A 38 3.98 -11.27 3.61
C TRP A 38 3.71 -12.67 3.06
N ASP A 39 4.29 -13.70 3.68
CA ASP A 39 4.05 -15.08 3.30
C ASP A 39 3.05 -15.76 4.26
N GLN A 40 1.81 -15.94 3.79
CA GLN A 40 0.77 -16.63 4.55
C GLN A 40 0.96 -18.16 4.57
N VAL A 41 1.83 -18.71 3.70
CA VAL A 41 2.09 -20.16 3.65
C VAL A 41 2.89 -20.61 4.86
N GLU A 42 3.83 -19.78 5.34
CA GLU A 42 4.58 -20.04 6.58
C GLU A 42 3.69 -19.96 7.85
N GLU A 43 2.49 -19.38 7.75
CA GLU A 43 1.50 -19.32 8.84
C GLU A 43 0.55 -20.54 8.88
N GLY A 44 0.67 -21.49 7.96
CA GLY A 44 -0.15 -22.72 7.97
C GLY A 44 -1.62 -22.52 7.56
N THR A 45 -1.97 -21.40 6.92
CA THR A 45 -3.33 -21.15 6.40
C THR A 45 -3.46 -21.59 4.94
N SER A 46 -4.37 -22.53 4.66
CA SER A 46 -4.56 -23.14 3.33
C SER A 46 -5.37 -22.29 2.34
N THR A 47 -6.01 -21.21 2.79
CA THR A 47 -6.78 -20.27 1.95
C THR A 47 -6.00 -18.98 1.75
N CYS A 48 -5.19 -18.95 0.68
CA CYS A 48 -4.27 -17.85 0.39
C CYS A 48 -5.03 -16.60 -0.11
N LEU A 49 -5.37 -15.65 0.78
CA LEU A 49 -5.95 -14.35 0.39
C LEU A 49 -5.07 -13.60 -0.63
N ARG A 50 -3.75 -13.84 -0.56
CA ARG A 50 -2.72 -13.35 -1.51
C ARG A 50 -3.09 -13.65 -2.97
N THR A 51 -3.59 -14.85 -3.29
CA THR A 51 -3.90 -15.19 -4.69
C THR A 51 -5.11 -14.43 -5.21
N LYS A 52 -6.06 -14.08 -4.33
CA LYS A 52 -7.23 -13.30 -4.74
C LYS A 52 -6.88 -11.85 -5.03
N ASP A 53 -6.16 -11.18 -4.12
CA ASP A 53 -5.80 -9.77 -4.33
C ASP A 53 -4.83 -9.59 -5.50
N GLU A 54 -3.88 -10.52 -5.70
CA GLU A 54 -3.05 -10.54 -6.90
C GLU A 54 -3.87 -10.76 -8.17
N ALA A 55 -4.81 -11.71 -8.16
CA ALA A 55 -5.69 -11.97 -9.31
C ALA A 55 -6.58 -10.77 -9.63
N ASP A 56 -7.11 -10.08 -8.61
CA ASP A 56 -7.89 -8.85 -8.77
C ASP A 56 -7.01 -7.74 -9.39
N ALA A 57 -5.78 -7.56 -8.88
CA ALA A 57 -4.82 -6.59 -9.43
C ALA A 57 -4.46 -6.88 -10.88
N ARG A 58 -4.17 -8.15 -11.20
CA ARG A 58 -3.85 -8.62 -12.55
C ARG A 58 -5.03 -8.38 -13.50
N ARG A 59 -6.25 -8.76 -13.10
CA ARG A 59 -7.47 -8.56 -13.89
C ARG A 59 -7.72 -7.09 -14.18
N VAL A 60 -7.48 -6.20 -13.22
CA VAL A 60 -7.58 -4.75 -13.44
C VAL A 60 -6.57 -4.30 -14.50
N CYS A 61 -5.32 -4.73 -14.40
CA CYS A 61 -4.28 -4.37 -15.38
C CYS A 61 -4.60 -4.91 -16.78
N GLU A 62 -5.08 -6.15 -16.89
CA GLU A 62 -5.54 -6.75 -18.15
C GLU A 62 -6.70 -5.96 -18.77
N LYS A 63 -7.71 -5.62 -17.96
CA LYS A 63 -8.85 -4.81 -18.43
C LYS A 63 -8.43 -3.41 -18.86
N LEU A 64 -7.46 -2.82 -18.16
CA LEU A 64 -6.89 -1.55 -18.51
C LEU A 64 -5.89 -1.65 -19.66
N ASP A 65 -5.54 -2.84 -20.16
CA ASP A 65 -4.50 -3.05 -21.17
C ASP A 65 -3.20 -2.32 -20.78
N ILE A 66 -2.70 -2.64 -19.58
CA ILE A 66 -1.41 -2.18 -19.06
C ILE A 66 -0.57 -3.37 -18.59
N PRO A 67 0.77 -3.33 -18.73
CA PRO A 67 1.61 -4.39 -18.22
C PRO A 67 1.46 -4.60 -16.71
N PHE A 68 1.62 -5.84 -16.27
CA PHE A 68 1.53 -6.23 -14.87
C PHE A 68 2.76 -7.05 -14.47
N THR A 69 3.37 -6.71 -13.33
CA THR A 69 4.47 -7.46 -12.74
C THR A 69 4.26 -7.65 -11.24
N THR A 70 4.91 -8.66 -10.69
CA THR A 70 4.98 -8.90 -9.25
C THR A 70 6.40 -8.69 -8.76
N VAL A 71 6.53 -8.26 -7.49
CA VAL A 71 7.82 -8.12 -6.82
C VAL A 71 7.70 -8.63 -5.38
N ASN A 72 8.73 -9.31 -4.90
CA ASN A 72 8.76 -9.86 -3.56
C ASN A 72 9.60 -8.94 -2.65
N PHE A 73 8.96 -8.39 -1.62
CA PHE A 73 9.61 -7.65 -0.53
C PHE A 73 9.31 -8.26 0.85
N VAL A 74 9.07 -9.58 0.92
CA VAL A 74 8.80 -10.28 2.19
C VAL A 74 9.93 -10.08 3.18
N LYS A 75 11.18 -10.19 2.70
CA LYS A 75 12.39 -10.05 3.53
C LYS A 75 12.52 -8.62 4.07
N GLU A 76 12.34 -7.62 3.22
CA GLU A 76 12.43 -6.21 3.53
C GLU A 76 11.32 -5.82 4.52
N TYR A 77 10.08 -6.23 4.25
CA TYR A 77 8.95 -6.00 5.14
C TYR A 77 9.19 -6.63 6.52
N TRP A 78 9.62 -7.90 6.56
CA TRP A 78 9.90 -8.58 7.80
C TRP A 78 10.93 -7.82 8.65
N ASN A 79 12.08 -7.48 8.07
CA ASN A 79 13.19 -6.88 8.81
C ASN A 79 12.96 -5.40 9.14
N GLU A 80 12.42 -4.62 8.21
CA GLU A 80 12.36 -3.17 8.36
C GLU A 80 11.05 -2.65 8.96
N VAL A 81 9.99 -3.46 8.94
CA VAL A 81 8.67 -3.11 9.47
C VAL A 81 8.31 -4.02 10.63
N PHE A 82 8.25 -5.33 10.38
CA PHE A 82 7.64 -6.27 11.33
C PHE A 82 8.50 -6.53 12.56
N VAL A 83 9.79 -6.82 12.40
CA VAL A 83 10.74 -7.01 13.51
C VAL A 83 10.83 -5.73 14.37
N LYS A 84 10.92 -4.56 13.75
CA LYS A 84 10.92 -3.29 14.49
C LYS A 84 9.63 -3.07 15.29
N MET A 85 8.48 -3.50 14.78
CA MET A 85 7.22 -3.48 15.52
C MET A 85 7.29 -4.40 16.75
N LEU A 86 7.75 -5.65 16.58
CA LEU A 86 7.90 -6.60 17.68
C LEU A 86 8.85 -6.08 18.78
N ASP A 87 9.97 -5.47 18.40
CA ASP A 87 10.91 -4.88 19.35
C ASP A 87 10.31 -3.71 20.14
N ASN A 88 9.43 -2.92 19.52
CA ASN A 88 8.71 -1.87 20.24
C ASN A 88 7.69 -2.46 21.22
N TYR A 89 6.93 -3.49 20.83
CA TYR A 89 6.01 -4.19 21.72
C TYR A 89 6.73 -4.82 22.91
N ARG A 90 7.89 -5.46 22.70
CA ARG A 90 8.75 -5.98 23.79
C ARG A 90 9.18 -4.91 24.79
N ARG A 91 9.28 -3.66 24.34
CA ARG A 91 9.63 -2.48 25.17
C ARG A 91 8.41 -1.77 25.74
N GLY A 92 7.21 -2.34 25.62
CA GLY A 92 5.96 -1.76 26.10
C GLY A 92 5.47 -0.55 25.29
N ARG A 93 5.91 -0.41 24.03
CA ARG A 93 5.55 0.72 23.16
C ARG A 93 4.56 0.28 22.09
N THR A 94 3.45 0.99 21.96
CA THR A 94 2.51 0.80 20.85
C THR A 94 2.95 1.64 19.65
N VAL A 95 3.09 1.01 18.48
CA VAL A 95 3.51 1.67 17.24
C VAL A 95 2.52 1.40 16.10
N VAL A 96 2.56 2.27 15.08
CA VAL A 96 1.78 2.13 13.84
C VAL A 96 2.72 1.61 12.74
N PRO A 97 2.78 0.29 12.47
CA PRO A 97 3.72 -0.29 11.50
C PRO A 97 3.51 0.23 10.08
N ASP A 98 2.30 0.67 9.74
CA ASP A 98 1.96 1.18 8.41
C ASP A 98 2.75 2.45 8.03
N ILE A 99 3.15 3.27 9.00
CA ILE A 99 4.04 4.42 8.77
C ILE A 99 5.40 3.95 8.26
N ALA A 100 5.98 2.92 8.90
CA ALA A 100 7.24 2.32 8.47
C ALA A 100 7.08 1.59 7.13
N CYS A 101 5.96 0.91 6.92
CA CYS A 101 5.64 0.24 5.67
C CYS A 101 5.59 1.21 4.47
N ASN A 102 4.96 2.38 4.63
CA ASN A 102 4.97 3.38 3.57
C ASN A 102 6.38 3.91 3.33
N SER A 103 7.09 4.33 4.39
CA SER A 103 8.43 4.92 4.25
C SER A 103 9.46 3.97 3.64
N HIS A 104 9.50 2.71 4.09
CA HIS A 104 10.51 1.72 3.68
C HIS A 104 10.06 0.88 2.48
N ILE A 105 8.83 0.38 2.47
CA ILE A 105 8.44 -0.58 1.43
C ILE A 105 7.88 0.13 0.21
N LYS A 106 6.84 0.94 0.39
CA LYS A 106 6.11 1.54 -0.76
C LYS A 106 6.85 2.71 -1.41
N PHE A 107 7.63 3.47 -0.65
CA PHE A 107 8.30 4.68 -1.13
C PHE A 107 9.84 4.60 -1.16
N GLU A 108 10.44 3.51 -0.67
CA GLU A 108 11.87 3.22 -0.85
C GLU A 108 12.06 2.01 -1.78
N HIS A 109 11.76 0.79 -1.32
CA HIS A 109 12.02 -0.44 -2.09
C HIS A 109 11.25 -0.51 -3.40
N LEU A 110 9.95 -0.20 -3.38
CA LEU A 110 9.16 -0.11 -4.61
C LEU A 110 9.67 1.01 -5.54
N HIS A 111 10.11 2.14 -4.99
CA HIS A 111 10.67 3.23 -5.80
C HIS A 111 11.96 2.81 -6.49
N GLN A 112 12.86 2.18 -5.74
CA GLN A 112 14.12 1.68 -6.26
C GLN A 112 13.88 0.66 -7.37
N TYR A 113 13.04 -0.35 -7.11
CA TYR A 113 12.64 -1.34 -8.11
C TYR A 113 12.01 -0.70 -9.35
N ALA A 114 11.10 0.26 -9.17
CA ALA A 114 10.45 0.93 -10.29
C ALA A 114 11.44 1.70 -11.17
N ILE A 115 12.44 2.35 -10.58
CA ILE A 115 13.45 3.12 -11.31
C ILE A 115 14.44 2.18 -12.00
N GLU A 116 15.00 1.23 -11.26
CA GLU A 116 16.13 0.39 -11.71
C GLU A 116 15.67 -0.74 -12.64
N ASN A 117 14.53 -1.37 -12.37
CA ASN A 117 14.08 -2.55 -13.09
C ASN A 117 12.98 -2.26 -14.12
N LEU A 118 12.17 -1.22 -13.91
CA LEU A 118 11.02 -0.91 -14.76
C LEU A 118 11.20 0.36 -15.60
N ALA A 119 12.32 1.07 -15.39
CA ALA A 119 12.64 2.35 -16.02
C ALA A 119 11.51 3.40 -15.85
N ALA A 120 10.82 3.36 -14.71
CA ALA A 120 9.76 4.29 -14.38
C ALA A 120 10.31 5.66 -13.98
N ASP A 121 9.64 6.72 -14.45
CA ASP A 121 9.95 8.10 -14.05
C ASP A 121 9.31 8.42 -12.70
N PHE A 122 8.12 7.88 -12.47
CA PHE A 122 7.26 8.13 -11.31
C PHE A 122 6.68 6.85 -10.73
N ILE A 123 6.27 6.93 -9.47
CA ILE A 123 5.54 5.89 -8.76
C ILE A 123 4.21 6.47 -8.31
N ALA A 124 3.12 5.74 -8.56
CA ALA A 124 1.80 6.11 -8.11
C ALA A 124 1.22 5.09 -7.14
N THR A 125 0.38 5.57 -6.24
CA THR A 125 -0.36 4.72 -5.31
C THR A 125 -1.80 5.20 -5.20
N GLY A 126 -2.69 4.33 -4.72
CA GLY A 126 -4.07 4.69 -4.41
C GLY A 126 -4.25 5.44 -3.09
N HIS A 127 -3.22 6.12 -2.57
CA HIS A 127 -3.37 6.87 -1.32
C HIS A 127 -4.15 8.16 -1.50
N TYR A 128 -4.98 8.49 -0.52
CA TYR A 128 -5.70 9.75 -0.41
C TYR A 128 -4.80 10.82 0.24
N ALA A 129 -3.92 11.36 -0.58
CA ALA A 129 -3.05 12.48 -0.24
C ALA A 129 -2.77 13.27 -1.53
N SER A 130 -2.21 14.47 -1.43
CA SER A 130 -1.76 15.24 -2.59
C SER A 130 -0.35 15.78 -2.35
N THR A 131 0.25 16.39 -3.38
CA THR A 131 1.51 17.10 -3.24
C THR A 131 1.41 18.51 -3.81
N SER A 132 2.32 19.40 -3.40
CA SER A 132 2.42 20.72 -4.03
C SER A 132 2.78 20.67 -5.53
N ASN A 133 3.27 19.52 -6.04
CA ASN A 133 3.48 19.30 -7.47
C ASN A 133 2.18 18.90 -8.22
N GLY A 134 1.06 18.74 -7.50
CA GLY A 134 -0.18 18.19 -8.03
C GLY A 134 -0.22 16.67 -7.99
N ASP A 135 -1.41 16.10 -8.23
CA ASP A 135 -1.67 14.66 -8.14
C ASP A 135 -0.97 13.87 -9.26
N PHE A 136 -0.63 14.56 -10.35
CA PHE A 136 -0.03 14.01 -11.56
C PHE A 136 1.27 14.76 -11.94
N GLN A 137 1.93 15.41 -10.97
CA GLN A 137 3.18 16.15 -11.15
C GLN A 137 3.09 17.36 -12.11
N GLU A 138 1.90 17.91 -12.35
CA GLU A 138 1.66 19.03 -13.26
C GLU A 138 2.35 20.36 -12.86
N LYS A 139 2.71 20.54 -11.58
CA LYS A 139 3.41 21.74 -11.06
C LYS A 139 4.88 21.47 -10.75
N ARG A 140 5.44 20.36 -11.26
CA ARG A 140 6.84 19.98 -11.01
C ARG A 140 7.81 21.09 -11.41
N GLY A 141 8.72 21.44 -10.51
CA GLY A 141 9.74 22.47 -10.73
C GLY A 141 9.30 23.91 -10.40
N GLN A 142 8.08 24.14 -9.93
CA GLN A 142 7.57 25.47 -9.59
C GLN A 142 7.88 25.92 -8.14
N GLY A 143 8.62 25.14 -7.35
CA GLY A 143 8.90 25.44 -5.94
C GLY A 143 10.23 24.91 -5.44
N SER A 144 10.68 25.39 -4.27
CA SER A 144 11.96 25.03 -3.63
C SER A 144 11.95 23.67 -2.93
N GLY A 145 10.77 23.10 -2.69
CA GLY A 145 10.57 21.80 -2.07
C GLY A 145 9.14 21.30 -2.26
N ILE A 146 8.92 20.02 -2.04
CA ILE A 146 7.63 19.36 -2.24
C ILE A 146 6.94 19.19 -0.90
N ARG A 147 5.73 19.74 -0.78
CA ARG A 147 4.88 19.57 0.40
C ARG A 147 3.95 18.40 0.19
N LEU A 148 3.83 17.54 1.20
CA LEU A 148 2.72 16.59 1.32
C LEU A 148 1.48 17.37 1.79
N LEU A 149 0.37 17.21 1.10
CA LEU A 149 -0.90 17.90 1.35
C LEU A 149 -1.99 16.89 1.65
N CYS A 150 -2.96 17.29 2.48
CA CYS A 150 -4.12 16.46 2.77
C CYS A 150 -4.90 16.11 1.49
N GLY A 151 -5.48 14.91 1.46
CA GLY A 151 -6.49 14.54 0.48
C GLY A 151 -7.76 15.38 0.64
N VAL A 152 -8.55 15.50 -0.43
CA VAL A 152 -9.79 16.30 -0.41
C VAL A 152 -10.88 15.67 0.48
N ASP A 153 -10.80 14.37 0.72
CA ASP A 153 -11.73 13.60 1.54
C ASP A 153 -11.18 13.49 2.97
N PRO A 154 -11.72 14.25 3.94
CA PRO A 154 -11.16 14.27 5.30
C PRO A 154 -11.29 12.93 6.02
N LEU A 155 -12.29 12.11 5.66
CA LEU A 155 -12.51 10.79 6.26
C LEU A 155 -11.56 9.73 5.70
N LYS A 156 -10.95 10.00 4.54
CA LYS A 156 -9.98 9.13 3.89
C LYS A 156 -8.58 9.67 3.88
N ASP A 157 -8.32 10.87 4.38
CA ASP A 157 -6.98 11.44 4.39
C ASP A 157 -5.95 10.46 4.97
N GLN A 158 -4.91 10.20 4.20
CA GLN A 158 -3.86 9.23 4.54
C GLN A 158 -2.51 9.91 4.77
N THR A 159 -2.46 11.25 4.88
CA THR A 159 -1.19 11.96 5.11
C THR A 159 -0.52 11.58 6.42
N TYR A 160 -1.30 11.20 7.44
CA TYR A 160 -0.79 10.65 8.69
C TYR A 160 0.13 9.44 8.45
N PHE A 161 -0.28 8.49 7.60
CA PHE A 161 0.53 7.31 7.30
C PHE A 161 1.72 7.60 6.37
N LEU A 162 1.75 8.78 5.75
CA LEU A 162 2.80 9.24 4.84
C LEU A 162 3.69 10.33 5.48
N CYS A 163 3.52 10.61 6.77
CA CYS A 163 4.18 11.72 7.45
C CYS A 163 5.72 11.65 7.49
N THR A 164 6.30 10.47 7.24
CA THR A 164 7.75 10.21 7.23
C THR A 164 8.36 10.24 5.83
N LEU A 165 7.58 10.57 4.79
CA LEU A 165 8.10 10.62 3.43
C LEU A 165 9.12 11.76 3.26
N ARG A 166 10.24 11.42 2.61
CA ARG A 166 11.34 12.34 2.35
C ARG A 166 11.16 13.07 1.01
N GLN A 167 11.88 14.16 0.82
CA GLN A 167 11.83 14.97 -0.42
C GLN A 167 12.17 14.16 -1.67
N GLU A 168 13.13 13.22 -1.57
CA GLU A 168 13.51 12.32 -2.67
C GLU A 168 12.36 11.40 -3.09
N GLN A 169 11.61 10.89 -2.11
CA GLN A 169 10.45 10.03 -2.32
C GLN A 169 9.29 10.84 -2.93
N LEU A 170 8.98 12.00 -2.35
CA LEU A 170 7.92 12.89 -2.84
C LEU A 170 8.17 13.42 -4.27
N ARG A 171 9.44 13.52 -4.69
CA ARG A 171 9.81 13.98 -6.04
C ARG A 171 9.29 13.08 -7.17
N ARG A 172 9.06 11.80 -6.86
CA ARG A 172 8.60 10.81 -7.82
C ARG A 172 7.20 10.27 -7.52
N ALA A 173 6.64 10.62 -6.37
CA ALA A 173 5.33 10.14 -5.94
C ALA A 173 4.17 10.82 -6.69
N MET A 174 3.16 10.05 -7.06
CA MET A 174 1.87 10.51 -7.56
C MET A 174 0.74 9.92 -6.72
N PHE A 175 -0.30 10.72 -6.49
CA PHE A 175 -1.48 10.33 -5.74
C PHE A 175 -2.74 10.65 -6.55
N PRO A 176 -3.04 9.89 -7.61
CA PRO A 176 -4.07 10.26 -8.59
C PRO A 176 -5.49 10.41 -8.00
N VAL A 177 -5.76 9.78 -6.86
CA VAL A 177 -7.05 9.84 -6.17
C VAL A 177 -7.10 10.91 -5.07
N GLY A 178 -6.02 11.65 -4.83
CA GLY A 178 -5.90 12.66 -3.78
C GLY A 178 -6.97 13.74 -3.82
N SER A 179 -7.32 14.20 -5.03
CA SER A 179 -8.37 15.20 -5.25
C SER A 179 -9.77 14.61 -5.45
N LEU A 180 -10.00 13.33 -5.10
CA LEU A 180 -11.30 12.68 -5.21
C LEU A 180 -11.80 12.20 -3.85
N THR A 181 -13.12 12.23 -3.66
CA THR A 181 -13.77 11.54 -2.54
C THR A 181 -13.85 10.04 -2.79
N LYS A 182 -13.93 9.23 -1.73
CA LYS A 182 -14.13 7.77 -1.86
C LYS A 182 -15.37 7.43 -2.67
N THR A 183 -16.44 8.18 -2.47
CA THR A 183 -17.69 8.03 -3.23
C THR A 183 -17.44 8.23 -4.72
N LYS A 184 -16.66 9.27 -5.09
CA LYS A 184 -16.33 9.51 -6.49
C LYS A 184 -15.40 8.45 -7.06
N VAL A 185 -14.43 7.96 -6.28
CA VAL A 185 -13.57 6.83 -6.69
C VAL A 185 -14.39 5.58 -6.98
N ARG A 186 -15.32 5.19 -6.09
CA ARG A 186 -16.23 4.06 -6.32
C ARG A 186 -17.14 4.27 -7.54
N GLN A 187 -17.65 5.48 -7.73
CA GLN A 187 -18.44 5.82 -8.91
C GLN A 187 -17.63 5.60 -10.20
N ILE A 188 -16.41 6.15 -10.27
CA ILE A 188 -15.51 5.96 -11.42
C ILE A 188 -15.24 4.47 -11.64
N ALA A 189 -15.00 3.71 -10.57
CA ALA A 189 -14.77 2.28 -10.67
C ALA A 189 -15.94 1.55 -11.37
N ARG A 190 -17.19 1.82 -10.96
CA ARG A 190 -18.38 1.25 -11.62
C ARG A 190 -18.53 1.71 -13.06
N GLU A 191 -18.30 2.98 -13.34
CA GLU A 191 -18.32 3.52 -14.72
C GLU A 191 -17.28 2.83 -15.64
N GLN A 192 -16.17 2.34 -15.07
CA GLN A 192 -15.14 1.59 -15.80
C GLN A 192 -15.35 0.07 -15.71
N GLY A 193 -16.48 -0.39 -15.16
CA GLY A 193 -16.87 -1.79 -14.99
C GLY A 193 -15.98 -2.58 -14.03
N PHE A 194 -15.46 -1.92 -13.00
CA PHE A 194 -14.75 -2.52 -11.87
C PHE A 194 -15.71 -2.80 -10.70
N ASP A 195 -16.95 -3.20 -11.00
CA ASP A 195 -18.01 -3.37 -10.00
C ASP A 195 -17.64 -4.39 -8.92
N ASP A 196 -16.94 -5.45 -9.32
CA ASP A 196 -16.46 -6.53 -8.45
C ASP A 196 -15.54 -6.04 -7.32
N ILE A 197 -14.73 -5.00 -7.58
CA ILE A 197 -13.84 -4.39 -6.59
C ILE A 197 -14.40 -3.07 -6.03
N ALA A 198 -15.33 -2.41 -6.71
CA ALA A 198 -15.98 -1.18 -6.25
C ALA A 198 -16.76 -1.40 -4.94
N ASP A 199 -17.41 -2.56 -4.85
CA ASP A 199 -18.24 -2.98 -3.73
C ASP A 199 -17.56 -3.99 -2.80
N LYS A 200 -16.30 -4.37 -3.07
CA LYS A 200 -15.52 -5.26 -2.20
C LYS A 200 -15.48 -4.64 -0.80
N ALA A 201 -16.25 -5.26 0.10
CA ALA A 201 -16.61 -4.68 1.36
C ALA A 201 -15.37 -4.40 2.22
N GLU A 202 -15.08 -3.12 2.36
CA GLU A 202 -14.48 -2.48 3.53
C GLU A 202 -15.47 -2.67 4.70
N VAL A 203 -15.54 -3.92 5.18
CA VAL A 203 -16.38 -4.52 6.25
C VAL A 203 -17.85 -4.04 6.34
N ALA A 204 -18.74 -4.75 5.65
CA ALA A 204 -20.20 -4.74 5.83
C ALA A 204 -20.67 -5.39 7.16
N ILE A 205 -19.99 -5.15 8.28
CA ILE A 205 -20.40 -5.66 9.62
C ILE A 205 -20.80 -4.50 10.56
N PHE A 206 -20.34 -3.27 10.31
CA PHE A 206 -20.64 -2.13 11.17
C PHE A 206 -22.04 -1.54 10.97
N GLN A 207 -22.65 -1.69 9.78
CA GLN A 207 -23.99 -1.16 9.50
C GLN A 207 -25.10 -1.82 10.32
N GLN A 208 -24.95 -3.08 10.70
CA GLN A 208 -26.01 -3.84 11.35
C GLN A 208 -26.02 -3.72 12.88
N LEU A 209 -24.92 -3.28 13.49
CA LEU A 209 -24.77 -3.20 14.96
C LEU A 209 -24.90 -1.78 15.53
N PHE A 210 -24.74 -0.71 14.73
CA PHE A 210 -24.61 0.65 15.27
C PHE A 210 -25.45 1.75 14.61
N GLU A 211 -26.35 1.45 13.66
CA GLU A 211 -27.18 2.47 12.94
C GLU A 211 -26.39 3.69 12.38
N ILE A 212 -25.10 3.51 12.08
CA ILE A 212 -24.26 4.58 11.51
C ILE A 212 -24.56 4.66 10.02
N LYS A 213 -25.26 5.74 9.61
CA LYS A 213 -25.69 5.98 8.21
C LYS A 213 -24.54 6.20 7.22
N GLU A 214 -23.33 6.47 7.68
CA GLU A 214 -22.15 6.60 6.81
C GLU A 214 -21.09 5.53 7.09
N ALA A 215 -21.15 4.44 6.33
CA ALA A 215 -20.15 3.37 6.33
C ALA A 215 -18.93 3.73 5.45
N SER A 216 -18.41 4.95 5.58
CA SER A 216 -17.27 5.43 4.80
C SER A 216 -15.92 5.24 5.51
N ALA A 217 -15.86 4.75 6.76
CA ALA A 217 -14.63 4.83 7.56
C ALA A 217 -13.73 3.56 7.63
N PHE A 218 -14.23 2.36 7.35
CA PHE A 218 -13.51 1.13 7.74
C PHE A 218 -12.85 0.37 6.57
N GLN A 219 -11.70 0.88 6.10
CA GLN A 219 -10.90 0.22 5.04
C GLN A 219 -10.13 -0.98 5.55
N SER A 220 -9.42 -1.71 4.67
CA SER A 220 -8.49 -2.82 4.97
C SER A 220 -7.99 -2.78 6.41
N MET A 221 -8.63 -3.57 7.28
CA MET A 221 -8.39 -3.51 8.71
C MET A 221 -7.17 -4.36 9.05
N GLY A 222 -6.38 -3.91 10.00
CA GLY A 222 -5.19 -4.63 10.46
C GLY A 222 -3.90 -4.07 9.87
N ILE A 223 -2.80 -4.78 10.11
CA ILE A 223 -1.46 -4.34 9.72
C ILE A 223 -1.32 -4.48 8.19
N CYS A 224 -0.76 -3.49 7.52
CA CYS A 224 -0.56 -3.51 6.06
C CYS A 224 0.15 -4.80 5.62
N PHE A 225 -0.37 -5.47 4.58
CA PHE A 225 0.08 -6.77 4.05
C PHE A 225 -0.11 -8.01 4.95
N VAL A 226 -0.26 -7.84 6.27
CA VAL A 226 -0.58 -8.93 7.21
C VAL A 226 -2.10 -9.16 7.33
N GLY A 227 -2.88 -8.09 7.16
CA GLY A 227 -4.35 -8.09 7.20
C GLY A 227 -4.95 -8.14 8.62
N LYS A 228 -6.27 -8.31 8.69
CA LYS A 228 -7.03 -8.37 9.95
C LYS A 228 -6.84 -9.73 10.63
N ARG A 229 -6.44 -9.72 11.89
CA ARG A 229 -6.38 -10.93 12.73
C ARG A 229 -7.49 -10.88 13.77
N LYS A 230 -8.35 -11.92 13.81
CA LYS A 230 -9.43 -12.04 14.80
C LYS A 230 -8.87 -12.24 16.21
N ASN A 231 -7.81 -13.02 16.34
CA ASN A 231 -7.03 -13.20 17.56
C ASN A 231 -5.64 -12.55 17.37
N PHE A 232 -5.58 -11.23 17.56
CA PHE A 232 -4.31 -10.49 17.38
C PHE A 232 -3.28 -10.88 18.43
N GLU A 233 -3.70 -11.12 19.67
CA GLU A 233 -2.84 -11.60 20.77
C GLU A 233 -2.16 -12.91 20.40
N GLY A 234 -2.94 -13.94 20.03
CA GLY A 234 -2.38 -15.24 19.65
C GLY A 234 -1.46 -15.16 18.42
N PHE A 235 -1.75 -14.27 17.46
CA PHE A 235 -0.86 -14.00 16.35
C PHE A 235 0.49 -13.42 16.82
N ILE A 236 0.47 -12.41 17.69
CA ILE A 236 1.68 -11.81 18.22
C ILE A 236 2.47 -12.81 19.08
N ASP A 237 1.81 -13.64 19.88
CA ASP A 237 2.47 -14.65 20.72
C ASP A 237 3.18 -15.72 19.90
N GLN A 238 2.51 -16.25 18.87
CA GLN A 238 3.08 -17.24 17.95
C GLN A 238 4.35 -16.68 17.30
N VAL A 239 4.26 -15.48 16.74
CA VAL A 239 5.38 -14.91 15.99
C VAL A 239 6.50 -14.41 16.92
N SER A 240 6.17 -13.86 18.09
CA SER A 240 7.15 -13.43 19.09
C SER A 240 7.94 -14.60 19.67
N SER A 241 7.30 -15.76 19.85
CA SER A 241 7.96 -16.98 20.32
C SER A 241 8.94 -17.52 19.27
N SER A 242 8.52 -17.60 18.01
CA SER A 242 9.39 -17.99 16.89
C SER A 242 10.56 -17.02 16.72
N TYR A 243 10.30 -15.71 16.80
CA TYR A 243 11.33 -14.69 16.68
C TYR A 243 12.33 -14.76 17.84
N ARG A 244 11.88 -15.01 19.07
CA ARG A 244 12.77 -15.16 20.24
C ARG A 244 13.72 -16.34 20.07
N LEU A 245 13.24 -17.47 19.53
CA LEU A 245 14.10 -18.62 19.24
C LEU A 245 15.16 -18.25 18.19
N CYS A 246 14.76 -17.64 17.07
CA CYS A 246 15.70 -17.21 16.03
C CYS A 246 16.71 -16.16 16.52
N ASP A 247 16.31 -15.17 17.32
CA ASP A 247 17.20 -14.18 17.93
C ASP A 247 18.24 -14.85 18.84
N ILE A 248 17.82 -15.82 19.65
CA ILE A 248 18.71 -16.57 20.54
C ILE A 248 19.73 -17.36 19.71
N TYR A 249 19.29 -18.09 18.68
CA TYR A 249 20.20 -18.84 17.80
C TYR A 249 21.16 -17.92 17.04
N TRP A 250 20.69 -16.77 16.55
CA TRP A 250 21.54 -15.78 15.89
C TRP A 250 22.60 -15.19 16.82
N GLN A 251 22.22 -14.81 18.05
CA GLN A 251 23.15 -14.31 19.06
C GLN A 251 24.14 -15.38 19.54
N MET A 252 23.71 -16.65 19.62
CA MET A 252 24.60 -17.77 19.93
C MET A 252 25.59 -18.04 18.79
N GLY A 253 25.16 -17.95 17.53
CA GLY A 253 26.02 -18.10 16.36
C GLY A 253 27.11 -17.02 16.26
N GLN A 254 26.79 -15.76 16.57
CA GLN A 254 27.79 -14.67 16.58
C GLN A 254 28.80 -14.76 17.75
N LYS A 255 28.47 -15.49 18.83
CA LYS A 255 29.42 -15.75 19.93
C LYS A 255 30.31 -16.97 19.70
N ALA A 256 30.00 -17.77 18.68
CA ALA A 256 30.75 -18.98 18.34
C ALA A 256 31.78 -18.76 17.20
N SER A 257 31.88 -17.54 16.67
CA SER A 257 32.87 -17.08 15.68
C SER A 257 33.84 -16.07 16.31
#